data_AF-A0AB34J932-F1
#
_entry.id   AF-A0AB34J932-F1
#
_cell.length_a   1.000
_cell.length_b   1.000
_cell.length_c   1.000
_cell.angle_alpha   90.00
_cell.angle_beta   90.00
_cell.angle_gamma   90.00
#
_symmetry.space_group_name_H-M   'P 1'
#
loop_
_entity.id
_entity.type
_entity.pdbx_description
1 polymer ?
#
loop_
_entity_poly.entity_id
_entity_poly.type
_entity_poly.pdbx_seq_one_letter_code
_entity_poly.pdbx_strand_id
1 'polypeptide(L)'
;MKLIPSLSELRLSAAVNPALSSSLAALLIAGSTMNPVPAHAMTDAAAIGKCVVSQCTAPLARCVATSPSCLANLICIQTCTNQPDEAECQIRCGDKFTDGAVEAFTKCAVTEKQCVPQRQDDGSWPIPKTEALVTSFKPEMFTGPWYISAGLNRAFDTFDCQLHRFESPSPSKLVGQLQWRIKDPVAGTNFVTRYAVQEFVQDENVPGILYNHDNEFLHYQDDWYIIGQRENEYVIVYYRGSNDAWDGYGGAVVYTKDTTVPKKWIPEIKESLAKINLKWEDFELTDNSCRAAETKLEELEADLQFVETKVAGGLQLAGKEVIKDVELLEKEVVKDVVAVEREVVKDLSILERNVKKDIQAVELKVR
;
A
#
# COMPACT_ATOMS: atom_id res chain seq x y z
N MET A 1 -43.71 -28.88 31.86
CA MET A 1 -42.26 -28.56 31.89
C MET A 1 -42.09 -27.26 31.13
N LYS A 2 -42.17 -26.13 31.84
CA LYS A 2 -42.31 -24.78 31.28
C LYS A 2 -41.55 -23.79 32.16
N LEU A 3 -40.75 -22.98 31.46
CA LEU A 3 -40.45 -21.56 31.69
C LEU A 3 -39.47 -21.12 32.80
N ILE A 4 -38.62 -20.19 32.35
CA ILE A 4 -37.62 -19.35 33.02
C ILE A 4 -38.27 -18.39 34.04
N PRO A 5 -37.53 -17.95 35.07
CA PRO A 5 -37.51 -16.54 35.51
C PRO A 5 -36.05 -16.01 35.56
N SER A 6 -35.71 -14.87 34.95
CA SER A 6 -36.04 -13.45 35.21
C SER A 6 -35.12 -12.77 36.24
N LEU A 7 -34.49 -11.68 35.79
CA LEU A 7 -33.76 -10.65 36.53
C LEU A 7 -34.62 -9.97 37.58
N SER A 8 -34.12 -9.86 38.82
CA SER A 8 -34.35 -8.73 39.75
C SER A 8 -33.66 -9.00 41.09
N GLU A 9 -33.16 -7.94 41.72
CA GLU A 9 -32.68 -7.84 43.12
C GLU A 9 -31.17 -7.95 43.36
N LEU A 10 -30.47 -6.82 43.24
CA LEU A 10 -29.94 -6.17 44.45
C LEU A 10 -29.74 -4.66 44.18
N ARG A 11 -30.64 -3.85 44.73
CA ARG A 11 -30.35 -2.44 45.07
C ARG A 11 -29.87 -2.43 46.51
N LEU A 12 -28.74 -1.78 46.80
CA LEU A 12 -28.61 -0.99 48.01
C LEU A 12 -27.76 0.25 47.74
N SER A 13 -28.29 1.37 48.22
CA SER A 13 -27.91 2.74 47.91
C SER A 13 -26.62 3.22 48.58
N ALA A 14 -25.95 4.12 47.85
CA ALA A 14 -25.42 5.42 48.28
C ALA A 14 -24.59 5.54 49.59
N ALA A 15 -23.33 5.95 49.42
CA ALA A 15 -22.80 7.15 50.08
C ALA A 15 -21.68 7.75 49.23
N VAL A 16 -21.79 9.04 48.97
CA VAL A 16 -20.81 9.89 48.28
C VAL A 16 -20.00 10.65 49.36
N ASN A 17 -18.79 11.06 48.99
CA ASN A 17 -17.99 12.20 49.48
C ASN A 17 -16.83 11.94 50.49
N PRO A 18 -15.80 12.82 50.54
CA PRO A 18 -14.58 12.72 49.71
C PRO A 18 -13.28 12.90 50.55
N ALA A 19 -12.15 13.00 49.86
CA ALA A 19 -10.88 13.64 50.28
C ALA A 19 -9.78 12.80 50.98
N LEU A 20 -8.61 12.86 50.30
CA LEU A 20 -7.21 12.84 50.78
C LEU A 20 -6.73 11.74 51.74
N SER A 21 -5.80 10.91 51.25
CA SER A 21 -4.50 10.75 51.92
C SER A 21 -3.42 10.29 50.95
N SER A 22 -2.40 11.13 50.82
CA SER A 22 -1.12 10.87 50.18
C SER A 22 -0.43 9.65 50.78
N SER A 23 0.22 8.83 49.95
CA SER A 23 1.41 8.06 50.35
C SER A 23 2.23 7.70 49.11
N LEU A 24 3.48 8.17 49.13
CA LEU A 24 4.55 7.86 48.20
C LEU A 24 4.75 6.33 48.06
N ALA A 25 4.89 5.87 46.83
CA ALA A 25 5.76 4.75 46.50
C ALA A 25 6.49 5.09 45.21
N ALA A 26 7.65 5.73 45.35
CA ALA A 26 8.63 5.82 44.29
C ALA A 26 9.24 4.43 44.10
N LEU A 27 8.98 3.80 42.95
CA LEU A 27 9.86 2.77 42.42
C LEU A 27 10.58 3.33 41.20
N LEU A 28 11.88 3.52 41.38
CA LEU A 28 12.87 3.67 40.32
C LEU A 28 12.88 2.40 39.48
N ILE A 29 12.43 2.49 38.22
CA ILE A 29 12.91 1.61 37.17
C ILE A 29 13.83 2.45 36.30
N ALA A 30 15.12 2.19 36.45
CA ALA A 30 16.13 2.59 35.51
C ALA A 30 15.94 1.82 34.19
N GLY A 31 16.13 2.52 33.06
CA GLY A 31 16.50 1.89 31.80
C GLY A 31 15.34 1.54 30.86
N SER A 32 14.78 2.56 30.24
CA SER A 32 14.41 2.54 28.82
C SER A 32 14.26 3.99 28.40
N THR A 33 15.27 4.55 27.74
CA THR A 33 15.07 5.75 26.92
C THR A 33 14.17 5.34 25.75
N MET A 34 12.87 5.23 26.01
CA MET A 34 11.91 5.32 24.92
C MET A 34 12.08 6.73 24.37
N ASN A 35 12.58 6.82 23.15
CA ASN A 35 12.55 8.08 22.42
C ASN A 35 11.11 8.62 22.50
N PRO A 36 10.89 9.88 22.88
CA PRO A 36 9.58 10.47 22.81
C PRO A 36 9.13 10.37 21.34
N VAL A 37 8.08 9.60 21.09
CA VAL A 37 7.37 9.65 19.80
C VAL A 37 6.96 11.11 19.64
N PRO A 38 7.35 11.80 18.54
CA PRO A 38 6.95 13.19 18.33
C PRO A 38 5.43 13.27 18.41
N ALA A 39 4.91 14.29 19.09
CA ALA A 39 3.48 14.54 19.16
C ALA A 39 2.98 14.79 17.74
N HIS A 40 2.41 13.75 17.11
CA HIS A 40 1.74 13.89 15.84
C HIS A 40 0.61 14.90 16.07
N ALA A 41 0.57 15.96 15.25
CA ALA A 41 -0.55 16.90 15.31
C ALA A 41 -1.84 16.09 15.13
N MET A 42 -2.69 16.07 16.16
CA MET A 42 -3.94 15.32 16.13
C MET A 42 -4.79 15.82 14.97
N THR A 43 -5.30 14.89 14.16
CA THR A 43 -6.14 15.20 13.01
C THR A 43 -7.45 15.85 13.46
N ASP A 44 -7.73 17.06 12.99
CA ASP A 44 -9.02 17.73 13.21
C ASP A 44 -10.06 17.19 12.22
N ALA A 45 -10.62 16.02 12.55
CA ALA A 45 -11.62 15.35 11.73
C ALA A 45 -12.86 16.22 11.46
N ALA A 46 -13.21 17.15 12.37
CA ALA A 46 -14.35 18.04 12.19
C ALA A 46 -14.08 19.12 11.14
N ALA A 47 -12.89 19.74 11.18
CA ALA A 47 -12.46 20.70 10.17
C ALA A 47 -12.34 20.05 8.78
N ILE A 48 -11.70 18.87 8.71
CA ILE A 48 -11.57 18.10 7.47
C ILE A 48 -12.96 17.76 6.93
N GLY A 49 -13.84 17.17 7.75
CA GLY A 49 -15.19 16.80 7.34
C GLY A 49 -16.01 18.00 6.84
N LYS A 50 -15.92 19.15 7.51
CA LYS A 50 -16.57 20.38 7.06
C LYS A 50 -16.06 20.85 5.70
N CYS A 51 -14.74 20.84 5.50
CA CYS A 51 -14.14 21.21 4.22
C CYS A 51 -14.60 20.25 3.11
N VAL A 52 -14.43 18.95 3.31
CA VAL A 52 -14.77 17.91 2.32
C VAL A 52 -16.24 17.97 1.93
N VAL A 53 -17.15 18.09 2.90
CA VAL A 53 -18.59 18.20 2.62
C VAL A 53 -18.92 19.45 1.79
N SER A 54 -18.18 20.55 1.98
CA SER A 54 -18.43 21.82 1.29
C SER A 54 -17.73 21.97 -0.07
N GLN A 55 -16.52 21.42 -0.22
CA GLN A 55 -15.65 21.65 -1.39
C GLN A 55 -15.56 20.42 -2.30
N CYS A 56 -15.82 19.22 -1.75
CA CYS A 56 -15.74 17.94 -2.45
C CYS A 56 -17.07 17.19 -2.44
N THR A 57 -18.20 17.91 -2.36
CA THR A 57 -19.54 17.31 -2.24
C THR A 57 -19.84 16.31 -3.34
N ALA A 58 -19.53 16.64 -4.60
CA ALA A 58 -19.84 15.77 -5.73
C ALA A 58 -18.97 14.48 -5.74
N PRO A 59 -17.63 14.55 -5.62
CA PRO A 59 -16.80 13.35 -5.41
C PRO A 59 -17.20 12.54 -4.18
N LEU A 60 -17.49 13.18 -3.04
CA LEU A 60 -17.95 12.53 -1.82
C LEU A 60 -19.28 11.79 -2.04
N ALA A 61 -20.26 12.44 -2.67
CA ALA A 61 -21.56 11.85 -2.93
C ALA A 61 -21.43 10.64 -3.86
N ARG A 62 -20.60 10.75 -4.91
CA ARG A 62 -20.31 9.62 -5.80
C ARG A 62 -19.63 8.47 -5.05
N CYS A 63 -18.59 8.75 -4.28
CA CYS A 63 -17.91 7.80 -3.42
C CYS A 63 -18.89 7.01 -2.55
N VAL A 64 -19.71 7.70 -1.76
CA VAL A 64 -20.65 7.06 -0.81
C VAL A 64 -21.81 6.36 -1.51
N ALA A 65 -22.31 6.89 -2.63
CA ALA A 65 -23.50 6.35 -3.28
C ALA A 65 -23.21 5.22 -4.27
N THR A 66 -22.04 5.21 -4.91
CA THR A 66 -21.76 4.31 -6.05
C THR A 66 -20.60 3.35 -5.81
N SER A 67 -19.80 3.53 -4.76
CA SER A 67 -18.64 2.68 -4.49
C SER A 67 -18.66 2.10 -3.07
N PRO A 68 -18.93 0.79 -2.92
CA PRO A 68 -18.76 0.09 -1.65
C PRO A 68 -17.31 0.14 -1.14
N SER A 69 -16.32 0.11 -2.05
CA SER A 69 -14.90 0.25 -1.71
C SER A 69 -14.65 1.62 -1.07
N CYS A 70 -15.15 2.69 -1.68
CA CYS A 70 -14.96 4.04 -1.18
C CYS A 70 -15.67 4.29 0.15
N LEU A 71 -16.89 3.77 0.34
CA LEU A 71 -17.55 3.81 1.64
C LEU A 71 -16.74 3.04 2.71
N ALA A 72 -16.22 1.86 2.39
CA ALA A 72 -15.38 1.07 3.28
C ALA A 72 -14.06 1.78 3.60
N ASN A 73 -13.45 2.44 2.62
CA ASN A 73 -12.25 3.28 2.79
C ASN A 73 -12.50 4.38 3.82
N LEU A 74 -13.57 5.16 3.65
CA LEU A 74 -13.94 6.25 4.56
C LEU A 74 -14.20 5.75 5.99
N ILE A 75 -14.92 4.63 6.13
CA ILE A 75 -15.17 4.02 7.43
C ILE A 75 -13.86 3.56 8.08
N CYS A 76 -12.98 2.91 7.31
CA CYS A 76 -11.67 2.44 7.77
C CYS A 76 -10.82 3.61 8.28
N ILE A 77 -10.66 4.67 7.49
CA ILE A 77 -9.91 5.88 7.86
C ILE A 77 -10.46 6.50 9.15
N GLN A 78 -11.78 6.52 9.31
CA GLN A 78 -12.41 7.04 10.52
C GLN A 78 -12.04 6.23 11.78
N THR A 79 -11.82 4.92 11.66
CA THR A 79 -11.37 4.08 12.79
C THR A 79 -9.91 4.35 13.19
N CYS A 80 -9.09 4.84 12.26
CA CYS A 80 -7.69 5.17 12.50
C CYS A 80 -7.50 6.50 13.23
N THR A 81 -8.50 7.39 13.21
CA THR A 81 -8.36 8.75 13.73
C THR A 81 -8.08 8.74 15.23
N ASN A 82 -7.07 9.50 15.67
CA ASN A 82 -6.55 9.59 17.04
C ASN A 82 -5.93 8.28 17.57
N GLN A 83 -5.59 7.33 16.71
CA GLN A 83 -4.80 6.16 17.11
C GLN A 83 -3.29 6.48 17.10
N PRO A 84 -2.47 5.81 17.94
CA PRO A 84 -1.02 6.00 17.95
C PRO A 84 -0.34 5.73 16.60
N ASP A 85 -0.93 4.85 15.79
CA ASP A 85 -0.49 4.44 14.46
C ASP A 85 -1.37 5.04 13.34
N GLU A 86 -2.04 6.15 13.60
CA GLU A 86 -3.04 6.75 12.69
C GLU A 86 -2.54 6.85 11.24
N ALA A 87 -1.31 7.31 11.02
CA ALA A 87 -0.75 7.45 9.67
C ALA A 87 -0.63 6.09 8.95
N GLU A 88 0.00 5.11 9.59
CA GLU A 88 0.12 3.74 9.06
C GLU A 88 -1.27 3.15 8.78
N CYS A 89 -2.20 3.28 9.73
CA CYS A 89 -3.56 2.75 9.61
C CYS A 89 -4.30 3.35 8.41
N GLN A 90 -4.24 4.67 8.22
CA GLN A 90 -4.91 5.35 7.10
C GLN A 90 -4.33 4.97 5.74
N ILE A 91 -3.00 4.86 5.64
CA ILE A 91 -2.33 4.40 4.41
C ILE A 91 -2.81 2.99 4.05
N ARG A 92 -2.82 2.08 5.02
CA ARG A 92 -3.31 0.70 4.81
C ARG A 92 -4.80 0.65 4.43
N CYS A 93 -5.63 1.59 4.91
CA CYS A 93 -7.01 1.71 4.44
C CYS A 93 -7.08 2.10 2.96
N GLY A 94 -6.22 3.01 2.51
CA GLY A 94 -6.07 3.42 1.12
C GLY A 94 -5.72 2.26 0.19
N ASP A 95 -4.73 1.44 0.57
CA ASP A 95 -4.33 0.28 -0.23
C ASP A 95 -5.43 -0.79 -0.32
N LYS A 96 -6.08 -1.06 0.83
CA LYS A 96 -7.17 -2.03 0.93
C LYS A 96 -8.35 -1.65 0.04
N PHE A 97 -8.80 -0.41 0.17
CA PHE A 97 -10.04 0.04 -0.43
C PHE A 97 -9.71 1.12 -1.46
N THR A 98 -9.41 0.68 -2.69
CA THR A 98 -9.15 1.56 -3.82
C THR A 98 -10.06 1.22 -5.00
N ASP A 99 -10.47 2.26 -5.72
CA ASP A 99 -11.08 2.25 -7.04
C ASP A 99 -11.08 3.69 -7.58
N GLY A 100 -11.56 3.89 -8.81
CA GLY A 100 -11.62 5.24 -9.39
C GLY A 100 -12.50 6.25 -8.62
N ALA A 101 -13.44 5.80 -7.78
CA ALA A 101 -14.21 6.70 -6.92
C ALA A 101 -13.39 7.14 -5.70
N VAL A 102 -12.61 6.24 -5.11
CA VAL A 102 -11.62 6.55 -4.07
C VAL A 102 -10.58 7.53 -4.59
N GLU A 103 -10.02 7.30 -5.78
CA GLU A 103 -9.02 8.19 -6.38
C GLU A 103 -9.57 9.59 -6.65
N ALA A 104 -10.76 9.69 -7.27
CA ALA A 104 -11.38 10.98 -7.54
C ALA A 104 -11.73 11.76 -6.27
N PHE A 105 -12.20 11.04 -5.23
CA PHE A 105 -12.45 11.64 -3.93
C PHE A 105 -11.16 12.12 -3.26
N THR A 106 -10.12 11.28 -3.26
CA THR A 106 -8.81 11.57 -2.66
C THR A 106 -8.16 12.77 -3.35
N LYS A 107 -8.16 12.81 -4.69
CA LYS A 107 -7.65 13.93 -5.48
C LYS A 107 -8.34 15.25 -5.11
N CYS A 108 -9.66 15.25 -4.94
CA CYS A 108 -10.37 16.45 -4.49
C CYS A 108 -9.94 16.85 -3.07
N ALA A 109 -9.99 15.91 -2.12
CA ALA A 109 -9.82 16.20 -0.70
C ALA A 109 -8.38 16.56 -0.33
N VAL A 110 -7.39 15.92 -0.95
CA VAL A 110 -5.96 16.07 -0.63
C VAL A 110 -5.32 17.11 -1.55
N THR A 111 -5.41 16.91 -2.86
CA THR A 111 -4.68 17.73 -3.83
C THR A 111 -5.40 19.03 -4.19
N GLU A 112 -6.65 18.96 -4.65
CA GLU A 112 -7.30 20.12 -5.29
C GLU A 112 -7.86 21.13 -4.27
N LYS A 113 -8.42 20.64 -3.16
CA LYS A 113 -9.05 21.47 -2.12
C LYS A 113 -8.26 21.54 -0.84
N GLN A 114 -7.24 20.69 -0.69
CA GLN A 114 -6.36 20.65 0.49
C GLN A 114 -7.16 20.64 1.80
N CYS A 115 -8.27 19.90 1.80
CA CYS A 115 -9.10 19.71 2.97
C CYS A 115 -8.41 18.84 4.02
N VAL A 116 -7.54 17.93 3.58
CA VAL A 116 -6.63 17.17 4.44
C VAL A 116 -5.31 17.92 4.47
N PRO A 117 -4.87 18.44 5.62
CA PRO A 117 -3.58 19.13 5.71
C PRO A 117 -2.43 18.14 5.53
N GLN A 118 -1.40 18.56 4.81
CA GLN A 118 -0.18 17.77 4.64
C GLN A 118 0.53 17.56 5.99
N ARG A 119 0.84 16.32 6.33
CA ARG A 119 1.73 15.99 7.44
C ARG A 119 3.12 16.52 7.13
N GLN A 120 3.70 17.30 8.03
CA GLN A 120 5.01 17.91 7.82
C GLN A 120 6.14 16.94 8.20
N ASP A 121 7.30 17.10 7.58
CA ASP A 121 8.50 16.32 7.91
C ASP A 121 8.86 16.50 9.39
N ASP A 122 8.90 15.39 10.11
CA ASP A 122 9.27 15.33 11.53
C ASP A 122 10.75 14.96 11.73
N GLY A 123 11.49 14.76 10.64
CA GLY A 123 12.90 14.39 10.63
C GLY A 123 13.15 12.90 10.90
N SER A 124 12.12 12.05 10.92
CA SER A 124 12.26 10.60 11.12
C SER A 124 13.10 9.93 10.03
N TRP A 125 13.08 10.49 8.82
CA TRP A 125 13.77 9.94 7.65
C TRP A 125 14.76 10.95 7.06
N PRO A 126 15.90 11.22 7.74
CA PRO A 126 16.87 12.20 7.25
C PRO A 126 17.60 11.69 6.00
N ILE A 127 17.87 12.60 5.05
CA ILE A 127 18.66 12.29 3.86
C ILE A 127 20.03 11.72 4.29
N PRO A 128 20.41 10.50 3.83
CA PRO A 128 21.70 9.92 4.14
C PRO A 128 22.85 10.77 3.62
N LYS A 129 23.96 10.78 4.36
CA LYS A 129 25.19 11.40 3.86
C LYS A 129 25.74 10.61 2.67
N THR A 130 26.32 11.31 1.70
CA THR A 130 26.89 10.71 0.48
C THR A 130 27.93 9.63 0.76
N GLU A 131 28.69 9.75 1.86
CA GLU A 131 29.72 8.76 2.24
C GLU A 131 29.12 7.43 2.73
N ALA A 132 27.84 7.41 3.09
CA ALA A 132 27.14 6.19 3.47
C ALA A 132 26.61 5.40 2.27
N LEU A 133 26.54 6.03 1.08
CA LEU A 133 26.01 5.44 -0.14
C LEU A 133 27.06 4.57 -0.86
N VAL A 134 26.60 3.73 -1.78
CA VAL A 134 27.49 3.00 -2.67
C VAL A 134 28.27 3.96 -3.57
N THR A 135 29.56 3.70 -3.76
CA THR A 135 30.45 4.54 -4.60
C THR A 135 30.31 4.27 -6.09
N SER A 136 29.63 3.18 -6.47
CA SER A 136 29.32 2.83 -7.85
C SER A 136 27.98 2.13 -7.90
N PHE A 137 27.12 2.52 -8.82
CA PHE A 137 25.83 1.90 -9.09
C PHE A 137 25.50 2.15 -10.56
N LYS A 138 24.91 1.17 -11.22
CA LYS A 138 24.41 1.31 -12.59
C LYS A 138 22.97 0.79 -12.65
N PRO A 139 21.98 1.58 -13.05
CA PRO A 139 20.59 1.15 -13.20
C PRO A 139 20.42 -0.21 -13.90
N GLU A 140 21.24 -0.51 -14.91
CA GLU A 140 21.24 -1.78 -15.64
C GLU A 140 21.37 -3.02 -14.74
N MET A 141 22.12 -2.94 -13.63
CA MET A 141 22.29 -4.06 -12.69
C MET A 141 20.99 -4.46 -11.99
N PHE A 142 20.03 -3.53 -11.95
CA PHE A 142 18.72 -3.72 -11.35
C PHE A 142 17.74 -4.37 -12.33
N THR A 143 18.11 -4.56 -13.60
CA THR A 143 17.20 -5.10 -14.62
C THR A 143 16.69 -6.51 -14.27
N GLY A 144 15.44 -6.78 -14.65
CA GLY A 144 14.74 -8.03 -14.44
C GLY A 144 13.97 -8.10 -13.12
N PRO A 145 13.57 -9.31 -12.69
CA PRO A 145 12.76 -9.48 -11.49
C PRO A 145 13.61 -9.34 -10.22
N TRP A 146 13.01 -8.71 -9.21
CA TRP A 146 13.51 -8.57 -7.85
C TRP A 146 12.36 -8.66 -6.86
N TYR A 147 12.62 -9.20 -5.68
CA TYR A 147 11.66 -9.25 -4.58
C TYR A 147 12.06 -8.26 -3.50
N ILE A 148 11.13 -7.48 -2.98
CA ILE A 148 11.33 -6.90 -1.63
C ILE A 148 11.20 -8.08 -0.68
N SER A 149 12.30 -8.49 -0.06
CA SER A 149 12.37 -9.64 0.85
C SER A 149 12.51 -9.24 2.32
N ALA A 150 12.77 -7.96 2.58
CA ALA A 150 12.69 -7.36 3.89
C ALA A 150 12.37 -5.87 3.78
N GLY A 151 11.55 -5.36 4.69
CA GLY A 151 11.07 -3.98 4.72
C GLY A 151 11.12 -3.38 6.12
N LEU A 152 11.34 -2.08 6.22
CA LEU A 152 11.44 -1.37 7.50
C LEU A 152 10.14 -0.65 7.85
N ASN A 153 9.55 0.09 6.92
CA ASN A 153 8.34 0.84 7.16
C ASN A 153 7.12 -0.05 6.93
N ARG A 154 6.42 -0.42 8.01
CA ARG A 154 5.24 -1.28 7.93
C ARG A 154 4.14 -0.72 7.04
N ALA A 155 4.00 0.60 6.90
CA ALA A 155 2.98 1.20 6.06
C ALA A 155 3.15 0.84 4.57
N PHE A 156 4.39 0.66 4.11
CA PHE A 156 4.73 0.59 2.68
C PHE A 156 5.54 -0.65 2.28
N ASP A 157 6.34 -1.19 3.19
CA ASP A 157 7.44 -2.11 2.87
C ASP A 157 7.14 -3.58 3.23
N THR A 158 6.04 -3.86 3.93
CA THR A 158 5.80 -5.18 4.55
C THR A 158 4.59 -5.92 3.97
N PHE A 159 4.25 -5.66 2.72
CA PHE A 159 3.20 -6.42 2.03
C PHE A 159 3.69 -7.82 1.62
N ASP A 160 2.74 -8.73 1.45
CA ASP A 160 3.02 -10.04 0.88
C ASP A 160 3.25 -9.90 -0.64
N CYS A 161 4.03 -10.81 -1.23
CA CYS A 161 4.15 -10.96 -2.69
C CYS A 161 4.69 -9.74 -3.44
N GLN A 162 5.79 -9.16 -2.98
CA GLN A 162 6.35 -7.95 -3.58
C GLN A 162 7.37 -8.27 -4.67
N LEU A 163 6.89 -8.55 -5.88
CA LEU A 163 7.71 -8.84 -7.05
C LEU A 163 7.76 -7.63 -7.97
N HIS A 164 8.91 -6.99 -8.08
CA HIS A 164 9.11 -5.82 -8.92
C HIS A 164 9.97 -6.20 -10.12
N ARG A 165 9.60 -5.73 -11.32
CA ARG A 165 10.38 -5.91 -12.55
C ARG A 165 10.93 -4.58 -12.97
N PHE A 166 12.24 -4.53 -13.19
CA PHE A 166 12.88 -3.31 -13.59
C PHE A 166 13.50 -3.41 -14.97
N GLU A 167 13.53 -2.28 -15.65
CA GLU A 167 14.16 -2.08 -16.95
C GLU A 167 15.04 -0.83 -16.88
N SER A 168 16.17 -0.84 -17.58
CA SER A 168 17.03 0.34 -17.72
C SER A 168 17.01 0.82 -19.17
N PRO A 169 16.07 1.71 -19.54
CA PRO A 169 15.91 2.18 -20.92
C PRO A 169 17.07 3.07 -21.39
N SER A 170 17.87 3.59 -20.46
CA SER A 170 19.11 4.31 -20.74
C SER A 170 20.05 4.22 -19.53
N PRO A 171 21.36 4.50 -19.68
CA PRO A 171 22.34 4.27 -18.61
C PRO A 171 22.05 4.97 -17.27
N SER A 172 21.31 6.08 -17.28
CA SER A 172 20.93 6.85 -16.09
C SER A 172 19.43 6.74 -15.74
N LYS A 173 18.68 5.84 -16.39
CA LYS A 173 17.26 5.64 -16.11
C LYS A 173 16.96 4.23 -15.61
N LEU A 174 16.03 4.14 -14.68
CA LEU A 174 15.47 2.90 -14.17
C LEU A 174 13.95 3.03 -14.17
N VAL A 175 13.25 2.05 -14.74
CA VAL A 175 11.79 1.99 -14.73
C VAL A 175 11.38 0.74 -13.96
N GLY A 176 10.63 0.92 -12.89
CA GLY A 176 10.12 -0.15 -12.05
C GLY A 176 8.64 -0.41 -12.31
N GLN A 177 8.33 -1.64 -12.67
CA GLN A 177 6.98 -2.19 -12.71
C GLN A 177 6.77 -2.93 -11.39
N LEU A 178 6.13 -2.25 -10.45
CA LEU A 178 5.97 -2.71 -9.08
C LEU A 178 4.67 -3.49 -8.97
N GLN A 179 4.74 -4.60 -8.23
CA GLN A 179 3.60 -5.44 -7.95
C GLN A 179 3.66 -5.89 -6.51
N TRP A 180 2.55 -5.72 -5.78
CA TRP A 180 2.37 -6.29 -4.45
C TRP A 180 0.98 -6.89 -4.31
N ARG A 181 0.79 -7.77 -3.33
CA ARG A 181 -0.52 -8.32 -3.03
C ARG A 181 -0.95 -7.95 -1.63
N ILE A 182 -2.23 -7.66 -1.53
CA ILE A 182 -2.90 -7.47 -0.25
C ILE A 182 -3.98 -8.54 -0.10
N LYS A 183 -4.28 -8.93 1.13
CA LYS A 183 -5.44 -9.79 1.39
C LYS A 183 -6.71 -9.02 1.02
N ASP A 184 -7.59 -9.68 0.28
CA ASP A 184 -8.88 -9.13 -0.11
C ASP A 184 -9.63 -8.68 1.15
N PRO A 185 -9.91 -7.36 1.29
CA PRO A 185 -10.51 -6.84 2.50
C PRO A 185 -12.01 -7.16 2.61
N VAL A 186 -12.65 -7.65 1.54
CA VAL A 186 -14.07 -8.00 1.48
C VAL A 186 -14.27 -9.51 1.60
N ALA A 187 -13.54 -10.31 0.80
CA ALA A 187 -13.66 -11.77 0.83
C ALA A 187 -12.78 -12.43 1.90
N GLY A 188 -11.66 -11.80 2.30
CA GLY A 188 -10.75 -12.27 3.35
C GLY A 188 -9.94 -13.53 3.04
N THR A 189 -10.29 -14.27 1.97
CA THR A 189 -9.65 -15.53 1.59
C THR A 189 -8.72 -15.42 0.38
N ASN A 190 -8.92 -14.41 -0.47
CA ASN A 190 -8.19 -14.24 -1.72
C ASN A 190 -7.21 -13.07 -1.60
N PHE A 191 -6.28 -12.96 -2.55
CA PHE A 191 -5.38 -11.81 -2.65
C PHE A 191 -5.84 -10.89 -3.79
N VAL A 192 -5.72 -9.59 -3.58
CA VAL A 192 -5.84 -8.61 -4.66
C VAL A 192 -4.45 -8.10 -4.99
N THR A 193 -4.10 -8.15 -6.27
CA THR A 193 -2.82 -7.62 -6.75
C THR A 193 -2.95 -6.12 -7.01
N ARG A 194 -1.87 -5.39 -6.75
CA ARG A 194 -1.73 -3.96 -6.99
C ARG A 194 -0.53 -3.72 -7.88
N TYR A 195 -0.61 -2.66 -8.66
CA TYR A 195 0.42 -2.28 -9.64
C TYR A 195 0.76 -0.81 -9.48
N ALA A 196 2.04 -0.50 -9.70
CA ALA A 196 2.51 0.86 -9.89
C ALA A 196 3.65 0.87 -10.90
N VAL A 197 3.79 1.97 -11.63
CA VAL A 197 4.97 2.23 -12.45
C VAL A 197 5.69 3.43 -11.85
N GLN A 198 6.99 3.29 -11.61
CA GLN A 198 7.85 4.37 -11.15
C GLN A 198 9.03 4.54 -12.11
N GLU A 199 9.32 5.78 -12.47
CA GLU A 199 10.45 6.14 -13.31
C GLU A 199 11.47 6.91 -12.51
N PHE A 200 12.71 6.42 -12.51
CA PHE A 200 13.81 7.01 -11.77
C PHE A 200 14.90 7.51 -12.71
N VAL A 201 15.49 8.65 -12.37
CA VAL A 201 16.69 9.22 -12.99
C VAL A 201 17.83 9.23 -11.98
N GLN A 202 18.95 8.60 -12.33
CA GLN A 202 20.15 8.55 -11.51
C GLN A 202 20.82 9.94 -11.43
N ASP A 203 21.28 10.32 -10.24
CA ASP A 203 22.09 11.54 -10.05
C ASP A 203 23.40 11.48 -10.85
N GLU A 204 23.80 12.60 -11.45
CA GLU A 204 24.98 12.68 -12.32
C GLU A 204 26.30 12.54 -11.56
N ASN A 205 26.34 12.93 -10.28
CA ASN A 205 27.56 13.04 -9.47
C ASN A 205 27.64 11.98 -8.37
N VAL A 206 26.49 11.46 -7.93
CA VAL A 206 26.38 10.50 -6.84
C VAL A 206 25.65 9.25 -7.35
N PRO A 207 26.37 8.23 -7.83
CA PRO A 207 25.75 7.07 -8.48
C PRO A 207 24.69 6.36 -7.63
N GLY A 208 24.82 6.39 -6.30
CA GLY A 208 23.88 5.77 -5.38
C GLY A 208 22.57 6.53 -5.18
N ILE A 209 22.28 7.60 -5.91
CA ILE A 209 21.00 8.34 -5.79
C ILE A 209 20.19 8.18 -7.07
N LEU A 210 18.90 7.88 -6.92
CA LEU A 210 17.92 7.94 -8.01
C LEU A 210 16.70 8.75 -7.61
N TYR A 211 16.27 9.64 -8.51
CA TYR A 211 15.15 10.56 -8.31
C TYR A 211 13.92 10.09 -9.08
N ASN A 212 12.78 9.89 -8.41
CA ASN A 212 11.48 9.78 -9.04
C ASN A 212 10.65 11.02 -8.68
N HIS A 213 10.58 11.99 -9.59
CA HIS A 213 9.87 13.26 -9.42
C HIS A 213 8.78 13.42 -10.49
N ASP A 214 7.97 14.47 -10.35
CA ASP A 214 6.97 14.91 -11.34
C ASP A 214 5.83 13.91 -11.61
N ASN A 215 5.49 13.07 -10.62
CA ASN A 215 4.37 12.14 -10.74
C ASN A 215 3.01 12.86 -10.67
N GLU A 216 2.05 12.49 -11.52
CA GLU A 216 0.78 13.23 -11.66
C GLU A 216 -0.17 13.05 -10.47
N PHE A 217 -0.35 11.81 -10.01
CA PHE A 217 -1.24 11.53 -8.88
C PHE A 217 -0.59 11.96 -7.57
N LEU A 218 -1.27 12.81 -6.77
CA LEU A 218 -0.80 13.35 -5.49
C LEU A 218 0.54 14.13 -5.52
N HIS A 219 1.06 14.45 -6.71
CA HIS A 219 2.33 15.16 -6.90
C HIS A 219 3.49 14.56 -6.11
N TYR A 220 3.53 13.23 -6.01
CA TYR A 220 4.51 12.59 -5.15
C TYR A 220 5.92 12.61 -5.75
N GLN A 221 6.89 12.56 -4.85
CA GLN A 221 8.31 12.41 -5.13
C GLN A 221 8.85 11.26 -4.28
N ASP A 222 9.73 10.45 -4.84
CA ASP A 222 10.35 9.33 -4.13
C ASP A 222 11.84 9.20 -4.50
N ASP A 223 12.71 9.61 -3.60
CA ASP A 223 14.16 9.59 -3.79
C ASP A 223 14.74 8.32 -3.20
N TRP A 224 15.46 7.56 -4.02
CA TRP A 224 16.15 6.35 -3.62
C TRP A 224 17.63 6.60 -3.37
N TYR A 225 18.10 6.06 -2.26
CA TYR A 225 19.47 6.11 -1.79
C TYR A 225 19.98 4.68 -1.63
N ILE A 226 20.87 4.25 -2.51
CA ILE A 226 21.45 2.92 -2.52
C ILE A 226 22.58 2.86 -1.49
N ILE A 227 22.32 2.19 -0.36
CA ILE A 227 23.23 2.14 0.79
C ILE A 227 24.09 0.87 0.82
N GLY A 228 23.69 -0.16 0.09
CA GLY A 228 24.44 -1.40 -0.06
C GLY A 228 23.95 -2.20 -1.26
N GLN A 229 24.85 -2.97 -1.87
CA GLN A 229 24.52 -3.76 -3.04
C GLN A 229 25.47 -4.94 -3.20
N ARG A 230 24.98 -5.96 -3.91
CA ARG A 230 25.77 -7.01 -4.51
C ARG A 230 25.06 -7.46 -5.79
N GLU A 231 25.76 -7.34 -6.91
CA GLU A 231 25.23 -7.65 -8.23
C GLU A 231 24.58 -9.04 -8.27
N ASN A 232 23.36 -9.11 -8.83
CA ASN A 232 22.53 -10.32 -8.91
C ASN A 232 22.22 -11.03 -7.58
N GLU A 233 22.46 -10.40 -6.43
CA GLU A 233 22.19 -11.00 -5.12
C GLU A 233 21.23 -10.13 -4.30
N TYR A 234 21.62 -8.89 -3.98
CA TYR A 234 20.77 -7.97 -3.20
C TYR A 234 21.06 -6.50 -3.51
N VAL A 235 20.07 -5.64 -3.28
CA VAL A 235 20.26 -4.18 -3.21
C VAL A 235 19.47 -3.62 -2.03
N ILE A 236 20.07 -2.72 -1.28
CA ILE A 236 19.46 -2.06 -0.13
C ILE A 236 19.13 -0.64 -0.54
N VAL A 237 17.84 -0.33 -0.56
CA VAL A 237 17.31 0.98 -0.91
C VAL A 237 16.81 1.61 0.37
N TYR A 238 17.38 2.75 0.74
CA TYR A 238 16.73 3.70 1.63
C TYR A 238 15.95 4.67 0.75
N TYR A 239 14.70 4.97 1.10
CA TYR A 239 13.91 5.93 0.33
C TYR A 239 13.33 7.02 1.22
N ARG A 240 13.15 8.19 0.62
CA ARG A 240 12.50 9.34 1.24
C ARG A 240 11.65 10.04 0.19
N GLY A 241 10.42 10.36 0.52
CA GLY A 241 9.51 11.03 -0.38
C GLY A 241 8.65 12.10 0.28
N SER A 242 7.87 12.74 -0.58
CA SER A 242 6.95 13.82 -0.23
C SER A 242 5.78 13.79 -1.21
N ASN A 243 4.57 14.07 -0.74
CA ASN A 243 3.38 14.24 -1.59
C ASN A 243 2.39 15.21 -0.94
N ASP A 244 1.27 15.49 -1.59
CA ASP A 244 0.25 16.43 -1.08
C ASP A 244 -0.31 16.08 0.33
N ALA A 245 -0.19 14.81 0.77
CA ALA A 245 -0.69 14.34 2.07
C ALA A 245 0.39 14.25 3.16
N TRP A 246 1.65 14.00 2.80
CA TRP A 246 2.74 13.76 3.75
C TRP A 246 4.09 14.14 3.15
N ASP A 247 4.77 15.08 3.80
CA ASP A 247 6.16 15.43 3.55
C ASP A 247 7.09 14.64 4.49
N GLY A 248 8.17 14.09 3.94
CA GLY A 248 9.19 13.38 4.70
C GLY A 248 8.81 11.95 5.08
N TYR A 249 7.90 11.29 4.35
CA TYR A 249 7.76 9.84 4.49
C TYR A 249 9.03 9.14 4.00
N GLY A 250 9.29 7.95 4.51
CA GLY A 250 10.47 7.20 4.12
C GLY A 250 10.49 5.82 4.73
N GLY A 251 11.53 5.08 4.38
CA GLY A 251 11.70 3.70 4.78
C GLY A 251 12.98 3.11 4.21
N ALA A 252 13.08 1.79 4.30
CA ALA A 252 14.19 1.07 3.71
C ALA A 252 13.77 -0.36 3.39
N VAL A 253 14.19 -0.83 2.21
CA VAL A 253 13.88 -2.16 1.70
C VAL A 253 15.14 -2.88 1.26
N VAL A 254 15.10 -4.21 1.37
CA VAL A 254 16.12 -5.09 0.79
C VAL A 254 15.49 -5.83 -0.38
N TYR A 255 15.93 -5.46 -1.58
CA TYR A 255 15.66 -6.21 -2.80
C TYR A 255 16.59 -7.42 -2.89
N THR A 256 16.05 -8.58 -3.28
CA THR A 256 16.84 -9.79 -3.58
C THR A 256 16.36 -10.48 -4.85
N LYS A 257 17.25 -11.23 -5.51
CA LYS A 257 16.85 -12.11 -6.63
C LYS A 257 16.05 -13.31 -6.16
N ASP A 258 16.37 -13.83 -4.98
CA ASP A 258 15.60 -14.87 -4.31
C ASP A 258 14.37 -14.27 -3.62
N THR A 259 13.35 -15.09 -3.35
CA THR A 259 12.12 -14.71 -2.63
C THR A 259 12.33 -14.43 -1.15
N THR A 260 13.52 -14.73 -0.61
CA THR A 260 13.88 -14.49 0.80
C THR A 260 15.30 -13.95 0.87
N VAL A 261 15.62 -13.21 1.93
CA VAL A 261 16.98 -12.72 2.15
C VAL A 261 17.94 -13.87 2.46
N PRO A 262 18.95 -14.15 1.61
CA PRO A 262 19.90 -15.23 1.87
C PRO A 262 20.72 -14.93 3.12
N LYS A 263 20.71 -15.84 4.11
CA LYS A 263 21.37 -15.64 5.42
C LYS A 263 22.86 -15.29 5.32
N LYS A 264 23.55 -15.74 4.26
CA LYS A 264 24.96 -15.42 3.98
C LYS A 264 25.23 -13.91 3.83
N TRP A 265 24.24 -13.13 3.40
CA TRP A 265 24.38 -11.70 3.15
C TRP A 265 23.96 -10.81 4.32
N ILE A 266 23.28 -11.36 5.33
CA ILE A 266 22.84 -10.59 6.51
C ILE A 266 23.99 -9.79 7.18
N PRO A 267 25.22 -10.31 7.35
CA PRO A 267 26.31 -9.52 7.92
C PRO A 267 26.65 -8.25 7.12
N GLU A 268 26.65 -8.35 5.79
CA GLU A 268 26.97 -7.23 4.88
C GLU A 268 25.82 -6.21 4.82
N ILE A 269 24.57 -6.71 4.87
CA ILE A 269 23.37 -5.88 4.99
C ILE A 269 23.40 -5.07 6.29
N LYS A 270 23.73 -5.72 7.41
CA LYS A 270 23.88 -5.06 8.72
C LYS A 270 24.92 -3.94 8.69
N GLU A 271 26.08 -4.20 8.08
CA GLU A 271 27.13 -3.20 7.94
C GLU A 271 26.67 -1.98 7.14
N SER A 272 25.93 -2.21 6.04
CA SER A 272 25.40 -1.14 5.20
C SER A 272 24.35 -0.30 5.91
N LEU A 273 23.40 -0.94 6.61
CA LEU A 273 22.36 -0.27 7.40
C LEU A 273 22.94 0.56 8.55
N ALA A 274 23.99 0.06 9.21
CA ALA A 274 24.63 0.76 10.32
C ALA A 274 25.22 2.12 9.92
N LYS A 275 25.62 2.30 8.65
CA LYS A 275 26.15 3.59 8.14
C LYS A 275 25.12 4.72 8.22
N ILE A 276 23.83 4.37 8.22
CA ILE A 276 22.71 5.31 8.31
C ILE A 276 21.91 5.13 9.61
N ASN A 277 22.52 4.51 10.62
CA ASN A 277 21.91 4.26 11.94
C ASN A 277 20.65 3.38 11.93
N LEU A 278 20.45 2.56 10.89
CA LEU A 278 19.40 1.55 10.86
C LEU A 278 19.91 0.20 11.35
N LYS A 279 19.00 -0.62 11.89
CA LYS A 279 19.30 -1.97 12.38
C LYS A 279 18.51 -2.99 11.59
N TRP A 280 19.16 -4.07 11.19
CA TRP A 280 18.51 -5.20 10.52
C TRP A 280 17.39 -5.81 11.36
N GLU A 281 17.52 -5.77 12.68
CA GLU A 281 16.54 -6.30 13.63
C GLU A 281 15.19 -5.58 13.59
N ASP A 282 15.16 -4.36 13.08
CA ASP A 282 13.93 -3.57 12.93
C ASP A 282 13.20 -3.88 11.60
N PHE A 283 13.85 -4.63 10.68
CA PHE A 283 13.25 -5.05 9.42
C PHE A 283 12.35 -6.27 9.62
N GLU A 284 11.24 -6.26 8.90
CA GLU A 284 10.31 -7.38 8.80
C GLU A 284 10.56 -8.14 7.50
N LEU A 285 10.60 -9.47 7.57
CA LEU A 285 10.72 -10.31 6.38
C LEU A 285 9.35 -10.42 5.71
N THR A 286 9.30 -10.21 4.40
CA THR A 286 8.08 -10.32 3.61
C THR A 286 7.85 -11.77 3.17
N ASP A 287 6.59 -12.18 3.09
CA ASP A 287 6.22 -13.49 2.54
C ASP A 287 6.05 -13.41 1.02
N ASN A 288 7.05 -13.92 0.30
CA ASN A 288 7.03 -14.04 -1.16
C ASN A 288 6.73 -15.48 -1.63
N SER A 289 6.13 -16.34 -0.78
CA SER A 289 5.72 -17.72 -1.13
C SER A 289 4.49 -17.80 -2.06
N CYS A 290 4.09 -16.64 -2.59
CA CYS A 290 2.81 -16.41 -3.21
C CYS A 290 2.55 -17.36 -4.36
N ARG A 291 1.40 -18.03 -4.29
CA ARG A 291 0.94 -18.95 -5.33
C ARG A 291 0.68 -18.17 -6.62
N ALA A 292 0.74 -18.87 -7.76
CA ALA A 292 0.25 -18.32 -9.02
C ALA A 292 -1.15 -17.70 -8.81
N ALA A 293 -1.50 -16.67 -9.58
CA ALA A 293 -2.84 -16.12 -9.56
C ALA A 293 -3.86 -17.27 -9.59
N GLU A 294 -4.84 -17.26 -8.70
CA GLU A 294 -5.73 -18.41 -8.52
C GLU A 294 -6.63 -18.59 -9.74
N THR A 295 -6.81 -17.52 -10.54
CA THR A 295 -7.61 -17.53 -11.75
C THR A 295 -7.01 -16.66 -12.86
N LYS A 296 -7.36 -16.96 -14.12
CA LYS A 296 -7.05 -16.11 -15.27
C LYS A 296 -7.70 -14.73 -15.21
N LEU A 297 -8.80 -14.60 -14.44
CA LEU A 297 -9.47 -13.32 -14.26
C LEU A 297 -8.61 -12.39 -13.40
N GLU A 298 -7.98 -12.92 -12.34
CA GLU A 298 -7.02 -12.16 -11.53
C GLU A 298 -5.79 -11.73 -12.35
N GLU A 299 -5.31 -12.58 -13.27
CA GLU A 299 -4.22 -12.22 -14.20
C GLU A 299 -4.65 -11.12 -15.17
N LEU A 300 -5.87 -11.19 -15.70
CA LEU A 300 -6.39 -10.22 -16.67
C LEU A 300 -6.72 -8.87 -16.03
N GLU A 301 -7.27 -8.85 -14.81
CA GLU A 301 -7.50 -7.63 -14.03
C GLU A 301 -6.18 -6.94 -13.68
N ALA A 302 -5.18 -7.74 -13.32
CA ALA A 302 -3.82 -7.28 -13.12
C ALA A 302 -3.22 -6.62 -14.37
N ASP A 303 -3.34 -7.29 -15.52
CA ASP A 303 -2.86 -6.77 -16.80
C ASP A 303 -3.59 -5.48 -17.18
N LEU A 304 -4.90 -5.40 -16.96
CA LEU A 304 -5.70 -4.19 -17.24
C LEU A 304 -5.28 -3.01 -16.36
N GLN A 305 -5.16 -3.21 -15.05
CA GLN A 305 -4.69 -2.18 -14.12
C GLN A 305 -3.27 -1.70 -14.46
N PHE A 306 -2.41 -2.62 -14.88
CA PHE A 306 -1.07 -2.29 -15.34
C PHE A 306 -1.08 -1.42 -16.60
N VAL A 307 -1.95 -1.73 -17.57
CA VAL A 307 -2.15 -0.90 -18.78
C VAL A 307 -2.67 0.48 -18.39
N GLU A 308 -3.68 0.57 -17.53
CA GLU A 308 -4.21 1.85 -17.03
C GLU A 308 -3.11 2.69 -16.36
N THR A 309 -2.28 2.06 -15.52
CA THR A 309 -1.15 2.72 -14.85
C THR A 309 -0.11 3.25 -15.84
N LYS A 310 0.20 2.48 -16.90
CA LYS A 310 1.11 2.93 -17.97
C LYS A 310 0.54 4.08 -18.79
N VAL A 311 -0.77 4.10 -19.02
CA VAL A 311 -1.45 5.18 -19.75
C VAL A 311 -1.52 6.44 -18.88
N ALA A 312 -1.83 6.29 -17.59
CA ALA A 312 -1.91 7.40 -16.62
C ALA A 312 -0.53 7.95 -16.25
N GLY A 313 0.51 7.11 -16.20
CA GLY A 313 1.87 7.48 -15.82
C GLY A 313 2.66 8.28 -16.86
N GLY A 314 2.03 8.72 -17.96
CA GLY A 314 2.67 9.55 -18.98
C GLY A 314 3.71 8.78 -19.79
N LEU A 315 3.32 8.28 -20.95
CA LEU A 315 4.22 7.67 -21.94
C LEU A 315 5.32 8.66 -22.37
N GLN A 316 6.45 8.67 -21.67
CA GLN A 316 7.60 9.51 -22.01
C GLN A 316 8.89 8.72 -22.23
N LEU A 317 8.84 7.53 -22.84
CA LEU A 317 10.02 6.89 -23.42
C LEU A 317 9.71 6.11 -24.73
N ALA A 318 10.25 6.64 -25.83
CA ALA A 318 10.60 5.99 -27.11
C ALA A 318 9.51 5.39 -28.03
N GLY A 319 9.14 6.17 -29.07
CA GLY A 319 8.89 5.64 -30.43
C GLY A 319 7.46 5.22 -30.80
N LYS A 320 7.10 5.44 -32.09
CA LYS A 320 5.84 4.99 -32.72
C LYS A 320 5.60 3.47 -32.68
N GLU A 321 6.58 2.67 -32.28
CA GLU A 321 6.45 1.22 -32.11
C GLU A 321 5.77 0.86 -30.78
N VAL A 322 6.15 1.49 -29.66
CA VAL A 322 5.57 1.18 -28.35
C VAL A 322 4.09 1.55 -28.27
N ILE A 323 3.65 2.62 -28.95
CA ILE A 323 2.23 2.99 -29.05
C ILE A 323 1.43 1.91 -29.79
N LYS A 324 2.00 1.32 -30.85
CA LYS A 324 1.35 0.21 -31.56
C LYS A 324 1.28 -1.03 -30.70
N ASP A 325 2.31 -1.29 -29.90
CA ASP A 325 2.36 -2.44 -29.00
C ASP A 325 1.35 -2.29 -27.86
N VAL A 326 1.17 -1.09 -27.30
CA VAL A 326 0.11 -0.80 -26.31
C VAL A 326 -1.28 -0.93 -26.94
N GLU A 327 -1.52 -0.36 -28.12
CA GLU A 327 -2.81 -0.54 -28.82
C GLU A 327 -3.10 -2.00 -29.21
N LEU A 328 -2.05 -2.78 -29.50
CA LEU A 328 -2.16 -4.22 -29.78
C LEU A 328 -2.49 -4.99 -28.49
N LEU A 329 -1.78 -4.69 -27.41
CA LEU A 329 -2.03 -5.25 -26.08
C LEU A 329 -3.44 -4.93 -25.60
N GLU A 330 -3.90 -3.67 -25.71
CA GLU A 330 -5.29 -3.29 -25.38
C GLU A 330 -6.29 -4.11 -26.20
N LYS A 331 -6.05 -4.28 -27.51
CA LYS A 331 -6.93 -5.09 -28.37
C LYS A 331 -6.90 -6.58 -28.04
N GLU A 332 -5.77 -7.11 -27.59
CA GLU A 332 -5.66 -8.50 -27.13
C GLU A 332 -6.36 -8.70 -25.79
N VAL A 333 -6.12 -7.82 -24.81
CA VAL A 333 -6.79 -7.81 -23.52
C VAL A 333 -8.31 -7.70 -23.69
N VAL A 334 -8.80 -6.79 -24.55
CA VAL A 334 -10.24 -6.67 -24.84
C VAL A 334 -10.81 -7.96 -25.45
N LYS A 335 -10.07 -8.65 -26.32
CA LYS A 335 -10.52 -9.94 -26.88
C LYS A 335 -10.62 -11.00 -25.79
N ASP A 336 -9.65 -11.05 -24.89
CA ASP A 336 -9.61 -12.01 -23.80
C ASP A 336 -10.71 -11.73 -22.76
N VAL A 337 -10.97 -10.47 -22.43
CA VAL A 337 -12.12 -10.05 -21.59
C VAL A 337 -13.44 -10.52 -22.22
N VAL A 338 -13.65 -10.24 -23.50
CA VAL A 338 -14.87 -10.65 -24.22
C VAL A 338 -14.99 -12.19 -24.29
N ALA A 339 -13.88 -12.91 -24.38
CA ALA A 339 -13.89 -14.37 -24.36
C ALA A 339 -14.29 -14.91 -22.98
N VAL A 340 -13.73 -14.34 -21.90
CA VAL A 340 -14.07 -14.70 -20.52
C VAL A 340 -15.53 -14.38 -20.21
N GLU A 341 -16.02 -13.19 -20.58
CA GLU A 341 -17.43 -12.83 -20.41
C GLU A 341 -18.37 -13.85 -21.09
N ARG A 342 -18.03 -14.32 -22.29
CA ARG A 342 -18.83 -15.33 -22.99
C ARG A 342 -18.86 -16.67 -22.27
N GLU A 343 -17.74 -17.10 -21.69
CA GLU A 343 -17.68 -18.35 -20.92
C GLU A 343 -18.47 -18.22 -19.60
N VAL A 344 -18.34 -17.09 -18.89
CA VAL A 344 -19.13 -16.82 -17.68
C VAL A 344 -20.63 -16.79 -17.97
N VAL A 345 -21.05 -16.16 -19.07
CA VAL A 345 -22.46 -16.15 -19.50
C VAL A 345 -22.96 -17.55 -19.85
N LYS A 346 -22.14 -18.39 -20.49
CA LYS A 346 -22.51 -19.79 -20.76
C LYS A 346 -22.71 -20.56 -19.46
N ASP A 347 -21.78 -20.45 -18.52
CA ASP A 347 -21.83 -21.16 -17.24
C ASP A 347 -23.05 -20.74 -16.41
N LEU A 348 -23.35 -19.44 -16.36
CA LEU A 348 -24.57 -18.91 -15.74
C LEU A 348 -25.84 -19.47 -16.40
N SER A 349 -25.88 -19.56 -17.74
CA SER A 349 -27.03 -20.12 -18.45
C SER A 349 -27.24 -21.62 -18.19
N ILE A 350 -26.16 -22.36 -17.92
CA ILE A 350 -26.22 -23.79 -17.57
C ILE A 350 -26.72 -23.93 -16.13
N LEU A 351 -26.20 -23.12 -15.22
CA LEU A 351 -26.62 -23.10 -13.82
C LEU A 351 -28.10 -22.75 -13.68
N GLU A 352 -28.59 -21.72 -14.39
CA GLU A 352 -30.00 -21.32 -14.38
C GLU A 352 -30.90 -22.47 -14.87
N ARG A 353 -30.51 -23.17 -15.93
CA ARG A 353 -31.24 -24.34 -16.43
C ARG A 353 -31.28 -25.49 -15.43
N ASN A 354 -30.18 -25.72 -14.69
CA ASN A 354 -30.13 -26.78 -13.68
C ASN A 354 -31.00 -26.43 -12.47
N VAL A 355 -30.90 -25.19 -11.96
CA VAL A 355 -31.74 -24.69 -10.87
C VAL A 355 -33.23 -24.79 -11.23
N LYS A 356 -33.61 -24.42 -12.46
CA LYS A 356 -35.00 -24.53 -12.92
C LYS A 356 -35.51 -25.97 -12.97
N LYS A 357 -34.66 -26.92 -13.37
CA LYS A 357 -35.00 -28.36 -13.34
C LYS A 357 -35.15 -28.87 -11.91
N ASP A 358 -34.28 -28.46 -11.00
CA ASP A 358 -34.33 -28.87 -9.61
C ASP A 358 -35.58 -28.32 -8.90
N ILE A 359 -35.95 -27.06 -9.18
CA ILE A 359 -37.21 -26.46 -8.69
C ILE A 359 -38.42 -27.25 -9.19
N GLN A 360 -38.48 -27.57 -10.50
CA GLN A 360 -39.57 -28.38 -11.05
C GLN A 360 -39.63 -29.79 -10.45
N ALA A 361 -38.48 -30.40 -10.19
CA ALA A 361 -38.40 -31.71 -9.54
C ALA A 361 -38.85 -31.67 -8.07
N VAL A 362 -38.65 -30.55 -7.37
CA VAL A 362 -39.15 -30.33 -6.01
C VAL A 362 -40.66 -30.07 -6.01
N GLU A 363 -41.17 -29.24 -6.93
CA GLU A 363 -42.62 -28.99 -7.07
C GLU A 363 -43.42 -30.27 -7.37
N LEU A 364 -42.84 -31.18 -8.16
CA LEU A 364 -43.42 -32.51 -8.44
C LEU A 364 -43.37 -33.47 -7.25
N LYS A 365 -42.51 -33.24 -6.25
CA LYS A 365 -42.44 -34.04 -5.01
C LYS A 365 -43.32 -33.50 -3.89
N VAL A 366 -43.80 -32.26 -4.01
CA VAL A 366 -44.64 -31.57 -3.01
C VAL A 366 -46.13 -31.62 -3.38
N ARG A 367 -46.47 -31.97 -4.63
CA ARG A 367 -47.80 -32.48 -5.03
C ARG A 367 -47.89 -33.97 -4.79
#